data_AF-A0A2V9YHS6-F1
#
_entry.id   AF-A0A2V9YHS6-F1
#
_cell.length_a   1.000
_cell.length_b   1.000
_cell.length_c   1.000
_cell.angle_alpha   90.00
_cell.angle_beta   90.00
_cell.angle_gamma   90.00
#
_symmetry.space_group_name_H-M   'P 1'
#
loop_
_entity.id
_entity.type
_entity.pdbx_description
1 polymer ?
#
loop_
_entity_poly.entity_id
_entity_poly.type
_entity_poly.pdbx_seq_one_letter_code
_entity_poly.pdbx_strand_id
1 'polypeptide(L)'
;MALEQDQRISEVVKRERSRLRNFIRRRVPDPRDAEDILQDVFYELMEVNRLLMPIEHVTGWLFRVARNRITDLFRKQRPESFSDTAVARNDDDDDDELLVLEDLVPSPDAGPEALYARKVLLDELELAIDELPEEQREVFVAHELEGRSFKEIAAETGVSVNTLLSRKRYAVLHLRERLQSIYDEFTKA
;
A
#
# COMPACT_ATOMS: atom_id res chain seq x y z
N MET A 1 -13.00 -0.03 -26.68
CA MET A 1 -11.59 0.41 -26.54
C MET A 1 -11.47 1.55 -25.51
N ALA A 2 -11.71 2.83 -25.82
CA ALA A 2 -11.62 3.91 -24.79
C ALA A 2 -12.78 3.90 -23.77
N LEU A 3 -14.02 3.73 -24.24
CA LEU A 3 -15.23 3.71 -23.40
C LEU A 3 -15.25 2.55 -22.40
N GLU A 4 -14.72 1.38 -22.78
CA GLU A 4 -14.63 0.21 -21.89
C GLU A 4 -13.60 0.42 -20.78
N GLN A 5 -12.51 1.15 -21.06
CA GLN A 5 -11.48 1.48 -20.09
C GLN A 5 -11.97 2.51 -19.06
N ASP A 6 -12.69 3.53 -19.52
CA ASP A 6 -13.34 4.53 -18.66
C ASP A 6 -14.38 3.87 -17.73
N GLN A 7 -15.15 2.91 -18.24
CA GLN A 7 -16.14 2.20 -17.46
C GLN A 7 -15.50 1.30 -16.40
N ARG A 8 -14.45 0.54 -16.77
CA ARG A 8 -13.66 -0.28 -15.84
C ARG A 8 -13.06 0.57 -14.72
N ILE A 9 -12.51 1.74 -15.03
CA ILE A 9 -11.93 2.62 -14.02
C ILE A 9 -13.01 3.26 -13.15
N SER A 10 -14.15 3.67 -13.71
CA SER A 10 -15.26 4.20 -12.92
C SER A 10 -15.74 3.20 -11.86
N GLU A 11 -15.80 1.92 -12.21
CA GLU A 11 -16.15 0.85 -11.27
C GLU A 11 -15.09 0.66 -10.19
N VAL A 12 -13.80 0.65 -10.56
CA VAL A 12 -12.70 0.57 -9.58
C VAL A 12 -12.70 1.77 -8.64
N VAL A 13 -12.89 2.99 -9.15
CA VAL A 13 -12.97 4.21 -8.33
C VAL A 13 -14.12 4.13 -7.34
N LYS A 14 -15.32 3.74 -7.81
CA LYS A 14 -16.49 3.60 -6.92
C LYS A 14 -16.23 2.60 -5.80
N ARG A 15 -15.59 1.47 -6.12
CA ARG A 15 -15.26 0.40 -5.17
C ARG A 15 -14.19 0.81 -4.15
N GLU A 16 -13.08 1.35 -4.63
CA GLU A 16 -11.91 1.60 -3.77
C GLU A 16 -11.97 2.94 -3.03
N ARG A 17 -12.83 3.89 -3.43
CA ARG A 17 -12.93 5.23 -2.81
C ARG A 17 -13.11 5.19 -1.30
N SER A 18 -13.97 4.30 -0.79
CA SER A 18 -14.21 4.21 0.66
C SER A 18 -13.01 3.63 1.41
N ARG A 19 -12.34 2.63 0.84
CA ARG A 19 -11.14 2.00 1.42
C ARG A 19 -9.97 2.97 1.42
N LEU A 20 -9.70 3.60 0.28
CA LEU A 20 -8.63 4.58 0.10
C LEU A 20 -8.81 5.78 1.05
N ARG A 21 -10.04 6.30 1.16
CA ARG A 21 -10.35 7.37 2.12
C ARG A 21 -10.08 6.96 3.56
N ASN A 22 -10.48 5.76 3.97
CA ASN A 22 -10.24 5.26 5.32
C ASN A 22 -8.74 5.04 5.57
N PHE A 23 -8.00 4.55 4.58
CA PHE A 23 -6.55 4.38 4.64
C PHE A 23 -5.83 5.71 4.87
N ILE A 24 -6.20 6.76 4.12
CA ILE A 24 -5.63 8.10 4.27
C ILE A 24 -6.00 8.69 5.63
N ARG A 25 -7.28 8.64 6.03
CA ARG A 25 -7.77 9.22 7.29
C ARG A 25 -7.17 8.60 8.55
N ARG A 26 -6.71 7.35 8.49
CA ARG A 26 -5.98 6.72 9.61
C ARG A 26 -4.57 7.28 9.78
N ARG A 27 -4.00 7.88 8.73
CA ARG A 27 -2.61 8.35 8.67
C ARG A 27 -2.50 9.88 8.64
N VAL A 28 -3.54 10.59 8.23
CA VAL A 28 -3.58 12.04 8.10
C VAL A 28 -4.58 12.61 9.11
N PRO A 29 -4.11 13.35 10.14
CA PRO A 29 -4.98 13.88 11.19
C PRO A 29 -5.96 14.96 10.70
N ASP A 30 -5.53 15.83 9.79
CA ASP A 30 -6.40 16.88 9.24
C ASP A 30 -7.35 16.28 8.19
N PRO A 31 -8.69 16.33 8.40
CA PRO A 31 -9.64 15.82 7.44
C PRO A 31 -9.63 16.56 6.09
N ARG A 32 -9.13 17.80 6.03
CA ARG A 32 -8.98 18.55 4.78
C ARG A 32 -7.82 17.99 3.95
N ASP A 33 -6.65 17.87 4.55
CA ASP A 33 -5.47 17.25 3.91
C ASP A 33 -5.79 15.82 3.43
N ALA A 34 -6.57 15.07 4.22
CA ALA A 34 -6.98 13.72 3.83
C ALA A 34 -7.90 13.69 2.59
N GLU A 35 -8.80 14.66 2.45
CA GLU A 35 -9.68 14.74 1.27
C GLU A 35 -8.92 15.28 0.06
N ASP A 36 -7.99 16.22 0.25
CA ASP A 36 -7.12 16.73 -0.82
C ASP A 36 -6.24 15.60 -1.40
N ILE A 37 -5.60 14.81 -0.54
CA ILE A 37 -4.83 13.62 -0.98
C ILE A 37 -5.73 12.64 -1.74
N LEU A 38 -6.94 12.38 -1.24
CA LEU A 38 -7.87 11.47 -1.91
C LEU A 38 -8.24 11.98 -3.31
N GLN A 39 -8.48 13.28 -3.46
CA GLN A 39 -8.78 13.91 -4.74
C GLN A 39 -7.58 13.84 -5.69
N ASP A 40 -6.38 14.17 -5.22
CA ASP A 40 -5.16 14.13 -6.02
C ASP A 40 -4.89 12.73 -6.59
N VAL A 41 -5.07 11.68 -5.76
CA VAL A 41 -4.87 10.30 -6.18
C VAL A 41 -5.84 9.91 -7.30
N PHE A 42 -7.12 10.29 -7.18
CA PHE A 42 -8.09 10.00 -8.23
C PHE A 42 -7.91 10.86 -9.48
N TYR A 43 -7.46 12.10 -9.33
CA TYR A 43 -7.10 12.96 -10.47
C TYR A 43 -5.96 12.33 -11.27
N GLU A 44 -4.91 11.87 -10.59
CA GLU A 44 -3.78 11.20 -11.22
C GLU A 44 -4.20 9.91 -11.92
N LEU A 45 -5.13 9.14 -11.32
CA LEU A 45 -5.69 7.95 -11.97
C LEU A 45 -6.36 8.28 -13.31
N MET A 46 -7.13 9.37 -13.35
CA MET A 46 -7.82 9.80 -14.57
C MET A 46 -6.83 10.24 -15.65
N GLU A 47 -5.75 10.92 -15.27
CA GLU A 47 -4.70 11.31 -16.21
C GLU A 47 -3.95 10.10 -16.78
N VAL A 48 -3.54 9.15 -15.92
CA VAL A 48 -2.87 7.92 -16.36
C VAL A 48 -3.78 7.09 -17.29
N ASN A 49 -5.08 7.03 -16.98
CA ASN A 49 -6.06 6.39 -17.85
C ASN A 49 -6.18 7.07 -19.22
N ARG A 50 -6.28 8.41 -19.25
CA ARG A 50 -6.36 9.19 -20.50
C ARG A 50 -5.12 8.97 -21.38
N LEU A 51 -3.97 8.71 -20.78
CA LEU A 51 -2.72 8.41 -21.46
C LEU A 51 -2.61 6.94 -21.92
N LEU A 52 -3.63 6.12 -21.67
CA LEU A 52 -3.70 4.69 -22.02
C LEU A 52 -2.50 3.87 -21.47
N MET A 53 -1.92 4.30 -20.36
CA MET A 53 -0.84 3.54 -19.74
C MET A 53 -1.41 2.26 -19.11
N PRO A 54 -0.83 1.08 -19.39
CA PRO A 54 -1.31 -0.16 -18.80
C PRO A 54 -0.99 -0.17 -17.31
N ILE A 55 -2.04 -0.14 -16.48
CA ILE A 55 -1.94 -0.41 -15.05
C ILE A 55 -2.41 -1.85 -14.83
N GLU A 56 -1.49 -2.77 -14.54
CA GLU A 56 -1.82 -4.17 -14.26
C GLU A 56 -2.72 -4.30 -13.02
N HIS A 57 -2.40 -3.55 -11.95
CA HIS A 57 -3.13 -3.58 -10.67
C HIS A 57 -3.52 -2.16 -10.21
N VAL A 58 -4.68 -1.68 -10.65
CA VAL A 58 -5.17 -0.32 -10.35
C VAL A 58 -5.32 -0.07 -8.85
N THR A 59 -5.76 -1.07 -8.08
CA THR A 59 -5.88 -0.96 -6.62
C THR A 59 -4.51 -0.70 -5.98
N GLY A 60 -3.52 -1.56 -6.21
CA GLY A 60 -2.17 -1.36 -5.67
C GLY A 60 -1.56 -0.02 -6.06
N TRP A 61 -1.77 0.41 -7.30
CA TRP A 61 -1.36 1.73 -7.78
C TRP A 61 -2.00 2.88 -6.97
N LEU A 62 -3.30 2.83 -6.69
CA LEU A 62 -4.00 3.86 -5.91
C LEU A 62 -3.43 4.03 -4.50
N PHE A 63 -3.21 2.92 -3.80
CA PHE A 63 -2.68 2.95 -2.44
C PHE A 63 -1.21 3.36 -2.40
N ARG A 64 -0.43 3.02 -3.44
CA ARG A 64 0.93 3.53 -3.64
C ARG A 64 0.93 5.05 -3.78
N VAL A 65 0.16 5.61 -4.71
CA VAL A 65 0.10 7.06 -4.92
C VAL A 65 -0.36 7.76 -3.64
N ALA A 66 -1.38 7.24 -2.96
CA ALA A 66 -1.84 7.82 -1.69
C ALA A 66 -0.75 7.84 -0.62
N ARG A 67 0.03 6.75 -0.47
CA ARG A 67 1.15 6.69 0.46
C ARG A 67 2.24 7.73 0.13
N ASN A 68 2.54 7.94 -1.15
CA ASN A 68 3.51 8.94 -1.59
C ASN A 68 3.04 10.36 -1.22
N ARG A 69 1.77 10.68 -1.51
CA ARG A 69 1.17 11.97 -1.16
C ARG A 69 1.14 12.22 0.35
N ILE A 70 0.84 11.20 1.16
CA ILE A 70 0.91 11.29 2.63
C ILE A 70 2.35 11.59 3.08
N THR A 71 3.33 10.90 2.50
CA THR A 71 4.76 11.11 2.82
C THR A 71 5.20 12.53 2.48
N ASP A 72 4.81 13.04 1.31
CA ASP A 72 5.09 14.41 0.88
C ASP A 72 4.48 15.46 1.81
N LEU A 73 3.24 15.25 2.25
CA LEU A 73 2.56 16.12 3.21
C LEU A 73 3.38 16.25 4.50
N PHE A 74 3.78 15.12 5.11
CA PHE A 74 4.55 15.12 6.35
C PHE A 74 5.99 15.62 6.17
N ARG A 75 6.58 15.50 4.97
CA ARG A 75 7.88 16.09 4.67
C ARG A 75 7.80 17.62 4.66
N LYS A 76 6.74 18.20 4.10
CA LYS A 76 6.52 19.65 4.03
C LYS A 76 6.15 20.29 5.37
N GLN A 77 5.52 19.54 6.27
CA GLN A 77 5.11 20.05 7.60
C GLN A 77 6.25 20.08 8.63
N ARG A 78 7.41 19.48 8.35
CA ARG A 78 8.59 19.62 9.23
C ARG A 78 9.21 21.00 8.99
N PRO A 79 9.34 21.86 10.02
CA PRO A 79 10.08 23.10 9.88
C PRO A 79 11.49 22.76 9.40
N GLU A 80 11.96 23.44 8.36
CA GLU A 80 13.32 23.29 7.85
C GLU A 80 14.32 23.69 8.95
N SER A 81 14.71 22.72 9.77
CA SER A 81 15.96 22.81 10.50
C SER A 81 17.05 22.70 9.45
N PHE A 82 17.62 23.86 9.12
CA PHE A 82 18.85 24.04 8.37
C PHE A 82 19.85 22.88 8.61
N SER A 83 19.92 21.96 7.67
CA SER A 83 21.17 21.33 7.28
C SER A 83 21.19 21.29 5.77
N ASP A 84 21.84 22.31 5.25
CA ASP A 84 22.24 22.49 3.88
C ASP A 84 22.97 21.25 3.38
N THR A 85 22.30 20.43 2.58
CA THR A 85 22.94 19.67 1.52
C THR A 85 21.89 19.40 0.45
N ALA A 86 22.06 20.08 -0.68
CA ALA A 86 21.60 19.64 -1.99
C ALA A 86 22.30 18.34 -2.40
N VAL A 87 22.15 17.28 -1.60
CA VAL A 87 22.52 15.92 -1.95
C VAL A 87 21.23 15.16 -2.22
N ALA A 88 20.99 15.04 -3.53
CA ALA A 88 20.34 13.92 -4.17
C ALA A 88 18.80 13.81 -3.88
N ARG A 89 17.89 13.79 -4.86
CA ARG A 89 17.95 12.96 -6.07
C ARG A 89 18.83 11.72 -5.88
N ASN A 90 18.70 11.07 -4.72
CA ASN A 90 18.81 9.62 -4.70
C ASN A 90 17.41 9.27 -5.23
N ASP A 91 17.25 8.69 -6.42
CA ASP A 91 17.80 7.39 -6.77
C ASP A 91 17.59 6.33 -5.66
N ASP A 92 16.65 6.60 -4.73
CA ASP A 92 15.89 5.56 -4.03
C ASP A 92 14.76 5.07 -4.96
N ASP A 93 15.14 4.79 -6.20
CA ASP A 93 14.42 3.96 -7.18
C ASP A 93 14.58 2.47 -6.77
N ASP A 94 14.69 2.21 -5.47
CA ASP A 94 14.54 0.91 -4.79
C ASP A 94 13.10 0.74 -4.27
N ASP A 95 12.17 1.56 -4.78
CA ASP A 95 10.71 1.43 -4.64
C ASP A 95 10.12 0.46 -5.69
N ASP A 96 10.97 -0.35 -6.30
CA ASP A 96 10.58 -1.47 -7.15
C ASP A 96 9.88 -2.51 -6.24
N GLU A 97 8.55 -2.61 -6.39
CA GLU A 97 7.72 -3.60 -5.69
C GLU A 97 7.81 -3.56 -4.15
N LEU A 98 7.53 -2.42 -3.51
CA LEU A 98 7.16 -2.45 -2.08
C LEU A 98 5.72 -2.99 -1.92
N LEU A 99 5.63 -4.32 -2.09
CA LEU A 99 4.44 -5.15 -2.04
C LEU A 99 3.61 -4.86 -0.80
N VAL A 100 2.33 -4.54 -0.99
CA VAL A 100 1.43 -4.12 0.09
C VAL A 100 0.58 -5.31 0.52
N LEU A 101 0.25 -5.39 1.81
CA LEU A 101 -0.71 -6.38 2.34
C LEU A 101 -2.03 -6.38 1.55
N GLU A 102 -2.44 -5.20 1.07
CA GLU A 102 -3.67 -5.01 0.30
C GLU A 102 -3.60 -5.60 -1.13
N ASP A 103 -2.41 -5.91 -1.65
CA ASP A 103 -2.24 -6.67 -2.88
C ASP A 103 -2.45 -8.19 -2.64
N LEU A 104 -2.35 -8.65 -1.39
CA LEU A 104 -2.49 -10.06 -1.02
C LEU A 104 -3.94 -10.47 -0.72
N VAL A 105 -4.88 -9.53 -0.60
CA VAL A 105 -6.25 -9.80 -0.17
C VAL A 105 -7.28 -9.28 -1.19
N PRO A 106 -8.15 -10.16 -1.73
CA PRO A 106 -9.25 -9.80 -2.62
C PRO A 106 -10.20 -8.76 -2.00
N SER A 107 -10.79 -7.95 -2.87
CA SER A 107 -11.74 -6.92 -2.46
C SER A 107 -13.04 -7.56 -1.91
N PRO A 108 -13.56 -7.10 -0.76
CA PRO A 108 -14.74 -7.68 -0.11
C PRO A 108 -16.05 -7.53 -0.91
N ASP A 109 -16.08 -6.65 -1.92
CA ASP A 109 -17.31 -6.25 -2.61
C ASP A 109 -17.56 -7.01 -3.93
N ALA A 110 -16.87 -8.14 -4.17
CA ALA A 110 -17.08 -9.00 -5.35
C ALA A 110 -18.20 -10.06 -5.18
N GLY A 111 -18.94 -10.03 -4.06
CA GLY A 111 -20.08 -10.91 -3.79
C GLY A 111 -19.92 -11.76 -2.51
N PRO A 112 -20.94 -12.56 -2.15
CA PRO A 112 -20.90 -13.46 -0.99
C PRO A 112 -19.70 -14.41 -1.01
N GLU A 113 -19.34 -14.90 -2.20
CA GLU A 113 -18.20 -15.78 -2.46
C GLU A 113 -16.87 -15.05 -2.15
N ALA A 114 -16.77 -13.76 -2.47
CA ALA A 114 -15.60 -12.95 -2.19
C ALA A 114 -15.41 -12.68 -0.69
N LEU A 115 -16.50 -12.57 0.08
CA LEU A 115 -16.42 -12.45 1.53
C LEU A 115 -15.90 -13.73 2.19
N TYR A 116 -16.30 -14.90 1.67
CA TYR A 116 -15.78 -16.19 2.11
C TYR A 116 -14.31 -16.36 1.74
N ALA A 117 -13.95 -16.12 0.47
CA ALA A 117 -12.56 -16.16 0.00
C ALA A 117 -11.65 -15.24 0.81
N ARG A 118 -12.12 -14.02 1.09
CA ARG A 118 -11.41 -13.06 1.94
C ARG A 118 -11.22 -13.55 3.36
N LYS A 119 -12.23 -14.19 3.96
CA LYS A 119 -12.09 -14.77 5.30
C LYS A 119 -11.02 -15.86 5.32
N VAL A 120 -11.09 -16.79 4.38
CA VAL A 120 -10.09 -17.87 4.26
C VAL A 120 -8.69 -17.31 4.06
N LEU A 121 -8.53 -16.30 3.19
CA LEU A 121 -7.23 -15.65 2.95
C LEU A 121 -6.71 -14.88 4.17
N LEU A 122 -7.59 -14.28 4.98
CA LEU A 122 -7.17 -13.61 6.21
C LEU A 122 -6.73 -14.62 7.29
N ASP A 123 -7.45 -15.73 7.43
CA ASP A 123 -7.09 -16.80 8.36
C ASP A 123 -5.73 -17.41 7.96
N GLU A 124 -5.49 -17.62 6.67
CA GLU A 124 -4.20 -18.12 6.15
C GLU A 124 -3.06 -17.09 6.22
N LEU A 125 -3.38 -15.80 6.07
CA LEU A 125 -2.43 -14.72 6.26
C LEU A 125 -1.94 -14.65 7.71
N GLU A 126 -2.80 -14.88 8.70
CA GLU A 126 -2.41 -14.94 10.11
C GLU A 126 -1.41 -16.08 10.35
N LEU A 127 -1.69 -17.28 9.83
CA LEU A 127 -0.77 -18.42 9.88
C LEU A 127 0.57 -18.14 9.19
N ALA A 128 0.52 -17.51 8.01
CA ALA A 128 1.73 -17.16 7.26
C ALA A 128 2.57 -16.09 7.95
N ILE A 129 1.95 -15.17 8.71
CA ILE A 129 2.66 -14.19 9.53
C ILE A 129 3.38 -14.89 10.70
N ASP A 130 2.76 -15.91 11.30
CA ASP A 130 3.38 -16.69 12.38
C ASP A 130 4.58 -17.54 11.92
N GLU A 131 4.60 -17.94 10.65
CA GLU A 131 5.73 -18.64 10.01
C GLU A 131 6.97 -17.74 9.79
N LEU A 132 6.80 -16.40 9.82
CA LEU A 132 7.89 -15.47 9.58
C LEU A 132 8.95 -15.49 10.70
N PRO A 133 10.24 -15.29 10.35
CA PRO A 133 11.26 -14.95 11.34
C PRO A 133 10.84 -13.75 12.17
N GLU A 134 11.10 -13.79 13.48
CA GLU A 134 10.64 -12.79 14.45
C GLU A 134 10.93 -11.35 14.02
N GLU A 135 12.17 -11.08 13.59
CA GLU A 135 12.56 -9.74 13.15
C GLU A 135 11.81 -9.24 11.90
N GLN A 136 11.36 -10.14 11.03
CA GLN A 136 10.59 -9.80 9.84
C GLN A 136 9.12 -9.56 10.20
N ARG A 137 8.57 -10.43 11.05
CA ARG A 137 7.22 -10.32 11.60
C ARG A 137 7.03 -8.99 12.34
N GLU A 138 7.93 -8.66 13.24
CA GLU A 138 7.86 -7.42 14.04
C GLU A 138 7.79 -6.18 13.17
N VAL A 139 8.66 -6.09 12.15
CA VAL A 139 8.68 -4.93 11.24
C VAL A 139 7.42 -4.88 10.40
N PHE A 140 6.95 -6.04 9.92
CA PHE A 140 5.74 -6.13 9.14
C PHE A 140 4.51 -5.70 9.93
N VAL A 141 4.33 -6.22 11.15
CA VAL A 141 3.23 -5.88 12.05
C VAL A 141 3.26 -4.40 12.41
N ALA A 142 4.41 -3.89 12.87
CA ALA A 142 4.55 -2.49 13.26
C ALA A 142 4.23 -1.53 12.12
N HIS A 143 4.63 -1.87 10.90
CA HIS A 143 4.44 -0.98 9.76
C HIS A 143 3.07 -1.12 9.07
N GLU A 144 2.62 -2.35 8.80
CA GLU A 144 1.39 -2.60 8.03
C GLU A 144 0.15 -2.60 8.94
N LEU A 145 0.24 -3.13 10.16
CA LEU A 145 -0.91 -3.25 11.07
C LEU A 145 -0.99 -2.09 12.06
N GLU A 146 0.13 -1.70 12.67
CA GLU A 146 0.17 -0.59 13.64
C GLU A 146 0.36 0.79 12.97
N GLY A 147 0.75 0.81 11.69
CA GLY A 147 0.86 2.05 10.89
C GLY A 147 2.09 2.90 11.19
N ARG A 148 3.10 2.35 11.87
CA ARG A 148 4.32 3.06 12.28
C ARG A 148 5.28 3.22 11.09
N SER A 149 5.92 4.38 10.99
CA SER A 149 6.93 4.62 9.97
C SER A 149 8.24 3.90 10.29
N PHE A 150 9.04 3.59 9.27
CA PHE A 150 10.37 3.02 9.48
C PHE A 150 11.29 3.91 10.33
N LYS A 151 11.08 5.23 10.29
CA LYS A 151 11.84 6.18 11.13
C LYS A 151 11.49 6.04 12.60
N GLU A 152 10.20 5.85 12.92
CA GLU A 152 9.75 5.60 14.30
C GLU A 152 10.27 4.25 14.82
N ILE A 153 10.15 3.20 14.00
CA ILE A 153 10.65 1.86 14.34
C ILE A 153 12.19 1.91 14.55
N ALA A 154 12.93 2.59 13.68
CA ALA A 154 14.37 2.76 13.82
C ALA A 154 14.76 3.53 15.09
N ALA A 155 14.01 4.59 15.42
CA ALA A 155 14.27 5.40 16.61
C ALA A 155 14.05 4.61 17.92
N GLU A 156 13.07 3.70 17.94
CA GLU A 156 12.77 2.89 19.12
C GLU A 156 13.66 1.65 19.25
N THR A 157 13.99 1.00 18.14
CA THR A 157 14.74 -0.27 18.13
C THR A 157 16.25 -0.09 17.98
N GLY A 158 16.71 1.07 17.51
CA GLY A 158 18.11 1.32 17.15
C GLY A 158 18.55 0.64 15.85
N VAL A 159 17.65 -0.03 15.13
CA VAL A 159 17.92 -0.70 13.86
C VAL A 159 17.90 0.31 12.70
N SER A 160 18.80 0.16 11.73
CA SER A 160 18.84 1.08 10.58
C SER A 160 17.58 0.96 9.71
N VAL A 161 17.13 2.08 9.13
CA VAL A 161 15.98 2.12 8.21
C VAL A 161 16.14 1.13 7.06
N ASN A 162 17.35 1.00 6.49
CA ASN A 162 17.63 0.06 5.40
C ASN A 162 17.44 -1.39 5.83
N THR A 163 17.86 -1.75 7.05
CA THR A 163 17.63 -3.09 7.60
C THR A 163 16.15 -3.38 7.78
N LEU A 164 15.37 -2.40 8.26
CA LEU A 164 13.91 -2.53 8.40
C LEU A 164 13.23 -2.70 7.04
N LEU A 165 13.65 -1.96 6.01
CA LEU A 165 13.17 -2.11 4.64
C LEU A 165 13.43 -3.52 4.11
N SER A 166 14.65 -4.05 4.29
CA SER A 166 14.97 -5.42 3.89
C SER A 166 14.12 -6.46 4.63
N ARG A 167 13.96 -6.32 5.95
CA ARG A 167 13.13 -7.23 6.77
C ARG A 167 11.67 -7.23 6.29
N LYS A 168 11.11 -6.05 6.01
CA LYS A 168 9.75 -5.94 5.45
C LYS A 168 9.67 -6.61 4.08
N ARG A 169 10.63 -6.37 3.19
CA ARG A 169 10.65 -6.99 1.86
C ARG A 169 10.61 -8.51 1.95
N TYR A 170 11.46 -9.11 2.79
CA TYR A 170 11.47 -10.56 2.97
C TYR A 170 10.18 -11.11 3.57
N ALA A 171 9.57 -10.38 4.52
CA ALA A 171 8.24 -10.73 5.02
C ALA A 171 7.23 -10.81 3.89
N VAL A 172 7.13 -9.76 3.06
CA VAL A 172 6.10 -9.74 2.02
C VAL A 172 6.34 -10.80 0.93
N LEU A 173 7.60 -11.03 0.55
CA LEU A 173 7.94 -12.10 -0.41
C LEU A 173 7.48 -13.47 0.09
N HIS A 174 7.74 -13.77 1.36
CA HIS A 174 7.29 -15.02 1.98
C HIS A 174 5.77 -15.13 2.00
N LEU A 175 5.07 -14.07 2.44
CA LEU A 175 3.61 -14.06 2.48
C LEU A 175 2.99 -14.23 1.09
N ARG A 176 3.56 -13.60 0.06
CA ARG A 176 3.11 -13.78 -1.33
C ARG A 176 3.25 -15.22 -1.77
N GLU A 177 4.42 -15.81 -1.60
CA GLU A 177 4.66 -17.21 -2.00
C GLU A 177 3.72 -18.17 -1.28
N ARG A 178 3.54 -17.96 0.04
CA ARG A 178 2.69 -18.81 0.90
C ARG A 178 1.20 -18.70 0.57
N LEU A 179 0.74 -17.55 0.10
CA LEU A 179 -0.67 -17.27 -0.19
C LEU A 179 -1.02 -17.40 -1.67
N GLN A 180 -0.04 -17.52 -2.58
CA GLN A 180 -0.28 -17.52 -4.03
C GLN A 180 -1.22 -18.64 -4.49
N SER A 181 -1.09 -19.85 -3.94
CA SER A 181 -1.94 -20.99 -4.30
C SER A 181 -3.42 -20.74 -3.95
N ILE A 182 -3.66 -20.14 -2.78
CA ILE A 182 -4.98 -19.81 -2.26
C ILE A 182 -5.58 -18.66 -3.06
N TYR A 183 -4.78 -17.63 -3.33
CA TYR A 183 -5.18 -16.53 -4.19
C TYR A 183 -5.60 -17.03 -5.59
N ASP A 184 -4.81 -17.92 -6.19
CA ASP A 184 -5.12 -18.50 -7.51
C ASP A 184 -6.43 -19.29 -7.52
N GLU A 185 -6.73 -20.04 -6.45
CA GLU A 185 -7.95 -20.83 -6.30
C GLU A 185 -9.21 -19.95 -6.33
N PHE A 186 -9.16 -18.78 -5.67
CA PHE A 186 -10.30 -17.88 -5.57
C PHE A 186 -10.40 -16.84 -6.70
N THR A 187 -9.31 -16.59 -7.44
CA THR A 187 -9.28 -15.57 -8.50
C THR A 187 -9.48 -16.15 -9.89
N LYS A 188 -9.26 -17.47 -10.09
CA LYS A 188 -9.48 -18.17 -11.37
C LYS A 188 -10.79 -18.97 -11.43
N ALA A 189 -11.64 -18.87 -10.41
CA ALA A 189 -12.96 -19.52 -10.35
C ALA A 189 -14.07 -18.67 -10.99
#